data_AF-A0A4Y2Q4D1-F1
#
_entry.id   AF-A0A4Y2Q4D1-F1
#
_cell.length_a   1.000
_cell.length_b   1.000
_cell.length_c   1.000
_cell.angle_alpha   90.00
_cell.angle_beta   90.00
_cell.angle_gamma   90.00
#
_symmetry.space_group_name_H-M   'P 1'
#
loop_
_entity.id
_entity.type
_entity.pdbx_description
1 polymer ?
#
loop_
_entity_poly.entity_id
_entity_poly.type
_entity_poly.pdbx_seq_one_letter_code
_entity_poly.pdbx_strand_id
1 'polypeptide(L)'
;MAETWTYVTIWIWVVVDILTGIVIDYEILSKYFPECTTVERDIGEQSADFLHLWYEAHKPECSENYVGSSNAMKVKAAKILWRRSVENCGTRYMNALSVGDSKTHQHLLDVYGENMKISEEECLNHVPKRLGTGLRNKVKECRSKGVIIGGRKDGSLKESS
;
A
#
# COMPACT_ATOMS: atom_id res chain seq x y z
N MET A 1 26.06 -9.53 12.50
CA MET A 1 25.75 -8.83 11.23
C MET A 1 24.25 -8.64 11.22
N ALA A 2 23.76 -7.40 11.21
CA ALA A 2 22.33 -7.14 11.17
C ALA A 2 21.84 -7.43 9.74
N GLU A 3 20.96 -8.41 9.59
CA GLU A 3 20.24 -8.64 8.34
C GLU A 3 19.36 -7.42 8.09
N THR A 4 19.77 -6.55 7.16
CA THR A 4 18.91 -5.50 6.64
C THR A 4 17.84 -6.17 5.81
N TRP A 5 16.68 -6.43 6.41
CA TRP A 5 15.48 -6.84 5.68
C TRP A 5 15.14 -5.71 4.70
N THR A 6 15.50 -5.87 3.42
CA THR A 6 14.98 -5.00 2.36
C THR A 6 13.52 -5.35 2.20
N TYR A 7 12.65 -4.48 2.73
CA TYR A 7 11.20 -4.62 2.56
C TYR A 7 10.83 -4.46 1.09
N VAL A 8 10.59 -5.58 0.40
CA VAL A 8 10.04 -5.58 -0.95
C VAL A 8 8.61 -5.05 -0.89
N THR A 9 8.35 -3.94 -1.58
CA THR A 9 7.02 -3.34 -1.65
C THR A 9 6.41 -3.57 -3.02
N ILE A 10 5.52 -4.55 -3.10
CA ILE A 10 4.68 -4.83 -4.26
C ILE A 10 3.22 -4.62 -3.83
N TRP A 11 2.45 -3.87 -4.63
CA TRP A 11 1.02 -3.70 -4.43
C TRP A 11 0.25 -4.36 -5.55
N ILE A 12 -0.72 -5.18 -5.16
CA ILE A 12 -1.67 -5.81 -6.06
C ILE A 12 -3.04 -5.23 -5.71
N TRP A 13 -3.66 -4.62 -6.71
CA TRP A 13 -5.03 -4.12 -6.63
C TRP A 13 -5.91 -5.02 -7.47
N VAL A 14 -7.04 -5.42 -6.91
CA VAL A 14 -7.99 -6.33 -7.56
C VAL A 14 -9.36 -5.72 -7.44
N VAL A 15 -10.09 -5.70 -8.56
CA VAL A 15 -11.50 -5.36 -8.63
C VAL A 15 -12.26 -6.67 -8.69
N VAL A 16 -13.17 -6.86 -7.75
CA VAL A 16 -13.97 -8.08 -7.63
C VAL A 16 -15.44 -7.72 -7.69
N ASP A 17 -16.21 -8.45 -8.50
CA ASP A 17 -17.66 -8.40 -8.42
C ASP A 17 -18.13 -9.02 -7.10
N ILE A 18 -18.82 -8.24 -6.28
CA ILE A 18 -19.28 -8.67 -4.95
C ILE A 18 -20.31 -9.81 -5.07
N LEU A 19 -21.11 -9.84 -6.14
CA LEU A 19 -22.16 -10.84 -6.30
C LEU A 19 -21.63 -12.19 -6.76
N THR A 20 -20.67 -12.19 -7.70
CA THR A 20 -20.13 -13.44 -8.29
C THR A 20 -18.79 -13.86 -7.72
N GLY A 21 -18.05 -12.95 -7.07
CA GLY A 21 -16.67 -13.17 -6.62
C GLY A 21 -15.64 -13.19 -7.74
N ILE A 22 -16.02 -12.83 -8.97
CA ILE A 22 -15.13 -12.85 -10.14
C ILE A 22 -14.23 -11.61 -10.13
N VAL A 23 -12.94 -11.81 -10.45
CA VAL A 23 -12.00 -10.71 -10.69
C VAL A 23 -12.29 -10.07 -12.04
N ILE A 24 -12.64 -8.78 -12.01
CA ILE A 24 -13.00 -8.00 -13.21
C ILE A 24 -11.79 -7.28 -13.79
N ASP A 25 -10.91 -6.78 -12.92
CA ASP A 25 -9.75 -5.96 -13.30
C ASP A 25 -8.68 -6.05 -12.21
N TYR A 26 -7.43 -5.77 -12.56
CA TYR A 26 -6.34 -5.71 -11.60
C TYR A 26 -5.24 -4.74 -12.04
N GLU A 27 -4.45 -4.30 -11.06
CA GLU A 27 -3.25 -3.50 -11.29
C GLU A 27 -2.15 -3.91 -10.34
N ILE A 28 -0.96 -4.12 -10.89
CA ILE A 28 0.24 -4.48 -10.12
C ILE A 28 1.23 -3.34 -10.24
N LEU A 29 1.59 -2.74 -9.11
CA LEU A 29 2.66 -1.75 -9.04
C LEU A 29 3.79 -2.27 -8.15
N SER A 30 5.02 -2.15 -8.65
CA SER A 30 6.23 -2.56 -7.96
C SER A 30 7.26 -1.44 -7.93
N LYS A 31 7.91 -1.32 -6.77
CA LYS A 31 9.11 -0.50 -6.55
C LYS A 31 10.40 -1.32 -6.54
N TYR A 32 10.29 -2.62 -6.81
CA TYR A 32 11.37 -3.55 -6.57
C TYR A 32 11.54 -4.46 -7.77
N PHE A 33 12.80 -4.57 -8.19
CA PHE A 33 13.25 -5.62 -9.07
C PHE A 33 14.63 -6.11 -8.59
N PRO A 34 14.80 -7.43 -8.35
CA PRO A 34 16.03 -7.96 -7.76
C PRO A 34 17.31 -7.55 -8.47
N GLU A 35 17.31 -7.57 -9.81
CA GLU A 35 18.46 -7.20 -10.63
C GLU A 35 18.80 -5.71 -10.47
N CYS A 36 17.80 -4.81 -10.51
CA CYS A 36 17.99 -3.37 -10.25
C CYS A 36 18.63 -3.13 -8.87
N THR A 37 18.09 -3.76 -7.82
CA THR A 37 18.61 -3.57 -6.46
C THR A 37 20.02 -4.13 -6.28
N THR A 38 20.35 -5.23 -6.98
CA THR A 38 21.69 -5.84 -6.93
C THR A 38 22.71 -4.94 -7.64
N VAL A 39 22.35 -4.41 -8.80
CA VAL A 39 23.16 -3.47 -9.57
C VAL A 39 23.38 -2.17 -8.80
N GLU A 40 22.34 -1.59 -8.19
CA GLU A 40 22.50 -0.39 -7.34
C GLU A 40 23.46 -0.62 -6.17
N ARG A 41 23.44 -1.81 -5.55
CA ARG A 41 24.31 -2.16 -4.43
C ARG A 41 25.75 -2.43 -4.85
N ASP A 42 25.93 -3.17 -5.94
CA ASP A 42 27.23 -3.72 -6.33
C ASP A 42 28.02 -2.75 -7.23
N ILE A 43 27.37 -1.74 -7.83
CA ILE A 43 27.96 -0.74 -8.75
C ILE A 43 28.24 0.59 -8.03
N GLY A 44 28.40 0.61 -6.70
CA GLY A 44 28.65 1.82 -5.91
C GLY A 44 29.86 2.70 -6.30
N GLU A 45 30.58 2.39 -7.39
CA GLU A 45 31.74 3.15 -7.88
C GLU A 45 32.10 2.92 -9.38
N GLN A 46 31.15 2.64 -10.29
CA GLN A 46 31.43 2.63 -11.75
C GLN A 46 30.99 3.90 -12.47
N SER A 47 31.56 4.15 -13.65
CA SER A 47 31.26 5.33 -14.47
C SER A 47 29.76 5.40 -14.80
N ALA A 48 29.20 6.61 -14.76
CA ALA A 48 27.79 6.88 -15.04
C ALA A 48 27.33 6.30 -16.40
N ASP A 49 28.26 6.20 -17.36
CA ASP A 49 28.02 5.65 -18.70
C ASP A 49 27.68 4.16 -18.67
N PHE A 50 28.31 3.36 -17.80
CA PHE A 50 28.03 1.94 -17.67
C PHE A 50 26.64 1.70 -17.08
N LEU A 51 26.27 2.47 -16.04
CA LEU A 51 24.95 2.39 -15.41
C LEU A 51 23.83 2.74 -16.41
N HIS A 52 24.05 3.78 -17.22
CA HIS A 52 23.08 4.19 -18.24
C HIS A 52 22.88 3.11 -19.30
N LEU A 53 23.97 2.53 -19.82
CA LEU A 53 23.91 1.49 -20.84
C LEU A 53 23.23 0.21 -20.33
N TRP A 54 23.54 -0.17 -19.09
CA TRP A 54 22.89 -1.29 -18.43
C TRP A 54 21.39 -1.04 -18.23
N TYR A 55 21.02 0.15 -17.73
CA TYR A 55 19.60 0.48 -17.48
C TYR A 55 18.77 0.45 -18.76
N GLU A 56 19.26 1.01 -19.87
CA GLU A 56 18.55 0.99 -21.16
C GLU A 56 18.36 -0.44 -21.69
N ALA A 57 19.37 -1.31 -21.53
CA ALA A 57 19.27 -2.72 -21.91
C ALA A 57 18.31 -3.51 -20.99
N HIS A 58 18.26 -3.14 -19.72
CA HIS A 58 17.50 -3.83 -18.67
C HIS A 58 16.03 -3.42 -18.57
N LYS A 59 15.72 -2.17 -18.92
CA LYS A 59 14.38 -1.58 -18.91
C LYS A 59 13.25 -2.47 -19.47
N PRO A 60 13.41 -3.21 -20.59
CA PRO A 60 12.34 -4.09 -21.09
C PRO A 60 12.01 -5.29 -20.19
N GLU A 61 12.96 -5.74 -19.35
CA GLU A 61 12.79 -6.89 -18.45
C GLU A 61 12.45 -6.44 -17.01
N CYS A 62 12.61 -5.15 -16.72
CA CYS A 62 12.40 -4.59 -15.41
C CYS A 62 10.91 -4.59 -15.03
N SER A 63 10.59 -5.21 -13.89
CA SER A 63 9.24 -5.19 -13.32
C SER A 63 8.95 -3.97 -12.44
N GLU A 64 9.94 -3.09 -12.24
CA GLU A 64 9.75 -1.83 -11.52
C GLU A 64 9.00 -0.84 -12.41
N ASN A 65 7.79 -0.47 -11.99
CA ASN A 65 6.90 0.38 -12.78
C ASN A 65 6.38 1.60 -11.99
N TYR A 66 6.93 1.82 -10.79
CA TYR A 66 6.53 2.91 -9.92
C TYR A 66 7.70 3.55 -9.17
N VAL A 67 7.86 4.86 -9.34
CA VAL A 67 8.75 5.70 -8.55
C VAL A 67 7.90 6.60 -7.63
N GLY A 68 8.16 6.56 -6.32
CA GLY A 68 7.43 7.37 -5.33
C GLY A 68 7.23 6.68 -3.98
N SER A 69 6.36 7.21 -3.13
CA SER A 69 6.04 6.60 -1.83
C SER A 69 5.05 5.44 -1.98
N SER A 70 5.09 4.47 -1.05
CA SER A 70 4.17 3.34 -1.06
C SER A 70 2.70 3.77 -0.95
N ASN A 71 2.41 4.85 -0.21
CA ASN A 71 1.05 5.41 -0.15
C ASN A 71 0.64 6.05 -1.47
N ALA A 72 1.53 6.76 -2.16
CA ALA A 72 1.23 7.35 -3.46
C ALA A 72 1.04 6.28 -4.54
N MET A 73 1.68 5.12 -4.40
CA MET A 73 1.48 3.96 -5.28
C MET A 73 0.05 3.42 -5.20
N LYS A 74 -0.53 3.35 -3.99
CA LYS A 74 -1.94 3.00 -3.79
C LYS A 74 -2.88 3.91 -4.57
N VAL A 75 -2.68 5.21 -4.42
CA VAL A 75 -3.47 6.23 -5.10
C VAL A 75 -3.33 6.10 -6.62
N LYS A 76 -2.12 5.88 -7.13
CA LYS A 76 -1.89 5.72 -8.57
C LYS A 76 -2.64 4.50 -9.12
N ALA A 77 -2.50 3.33 -8.49
CA ALA A 77 -3.19 2.12 -8.93
C ALA A 77 -4.71 2.30 -8.93
N ALA A 78 -5.26 2.88 -7.86
CA ALA A 78 -6.69 3.16 -7.75
C ALA A 78 -7.18 4.11 -8.86
N LYS A 79 -6.44 5.18 -9.17
CA LYS A 79 -6.76 6.08 -10.30
C LYS A 79 -6.75 5.36 -11.65
N ILE A 80 -5.77 4.48 -11.88
CA ILE A 80 -5.66 3.72 -13.13
C ILE A 80 -6.87 2.80 -13.29
N LEU A 81 -7.21 2.03 -12.25
CA LEU A 81 -8.37 1.13 -12.27
C LEU A 81 -9.70 1.88 -12.45
N TRP A 82 -9.89 2.98 -11.73
CA TRP A 82 -11.11 3.79 -11.84
C TRP A 82 -11.26 4.36 -13.25
N ARG A 83 -10.18 4.89 -13.83
CA ARG A 83 -10.21 5.39 -15.21
C ARG A 83 -10.53 4.28 -16.21
N ARG A 84 -9.87 3.12 -16.10
CA ARG A 84 -10.14 1.94 -16.95
C ARG A 84 -11.59 1.49 -16.91
N SER A 85 -12.23 1.54 -15.74
CA SER A 85 -13.64 1.12 -15.62
C SER A 85 -14.57 1.93 -16.54
N VAL A 86 -14.31 3.23 -16.70
CA VAL A 86 -15.11 4.13 -17.53
C VAL A 86 -14.70 4.02 -18.99
N GLU A 87 -13.39 4.04 -19.26
CA GLU A 87 -12.85 4.04 -20.62
C GLU A 87 -13.07 2.70 -21.35
N ASN A 88 -12.86 1.57 -20.66
CA ASN A 88 -12.86 0.26 -21.28
C ASN A 88 -14.20 -0.47 -21.12
N CYS A 89 -14.86 -0.29 -19.97
CA CYS A 89 -16.04 -1.08 -19.62
C CYS A 89 -17.33 -0.25 -19.61
N GLY A 90 -17.25 1.08 -19.66
CA GLY A 90 -18.43 1.96 -19.51
C GLY A 90 -19.13 1.81 -18.15
N THR A 91 -18.43 1.27 -17.15
CA THR A 91 -18.95 1.01 -15.79
C THR A 91 -18.27 1.92 -14.78
N ARG A 92 -18.75 1.92 -13.53
CA ARG A 92 -18.13 2.64 -12.42
C ARG A 92 -18.13 1.77 -11.19
N TYR A 93 -17.00 1.72 -10.50
CA TYR A 93 -16.90 1.05 -9.21
C TYR A 93 -17.56 1.89 -8.11
N MET A 94 -18.41 1.25 -7.29
CA MET A 94 -19.17 1.95 -6.25
C MET A 94 -18.48 1.92 -4.88
N ASN A 95 -17.79 0.83 -4.57
CA ASN A 95 -17.24 0.58 -3.25
C ASN A 95 -15.73 0.40 -3.37
N ALA A 96 -14.99 1.03 -2.46
CA ALA A 96 -13.55 0.85 -2.31
C ALA A 96 -13.26 0.26 -0.93
N LEU A 97 -12.79 -0.99 -0.90
CA LEU A 97 -12.35 -1.63 0.33
C LEU A 97 -10.89 -1.24 0.59
N SER A 98 -10.64 -0.46 1.64
CA SER A 98 -9.31 0.05 1.98
C SER A 98 -8.89 -0.43 3.38
N VAL A 99 -7.57 -0.48 3.61
CA VAL A 99 -6.98 -0.75 4.93
C VAL A 99 -6.90 0.56 5.74
N GLY A 100 -7.97 1.36 5.72
CA GLY A 100 -8.14 2.53 6.58
C GLY A 100 -7.27 3.75 6.24
N ASP A 101 -7.00 4.03 4.96
CA ASP A 101 -6.28 5.25 4.53
C ASP A 101 -7.19 6.21 3.75
N SER A 102 -7.80 7.15 4.48
CA SER A 102 -8.81 8.10 3.99
C SER A 102 -8.33 9.03 2.87
N LYS A 103 -7.00 9.13 2.63
CA LYS A 103 -6.45 9.98 1.57
C LYS A 103 -6.72 9.43 0.17
N THR A 104 -6.94 8.12 0.05
CA THR A 104 -7.21 7.50 -1.25
C THR A 104 -8.58 7.90 -1.79
N HIS A 105 -9.57 8.07 -0.91
CA HIS A 105 -10.96 8.39 -1.28
C HIS A 105 -11.10 9.75 -2.00
N GLN A 106 -10.47 10.80 -1.48
CA GLN A 106 -10.49 12.13 -2.09
C GLN A 106 -9.97 12.10 -3.54
N HIS A 107 -8.89 11.36 -3.76
CA HIS A 107 -8.27 11.23 -5.08
C HIS A 107 -9.08 10.38 -6.08
N LEU A 108 -10.02 9.58 -5.61
CA LEU A 108 -10.94 8.82 -6.47
C LEU A 108 -12.12 9.67 -6.93
N LEU A 109 -12.57 10.62 -6.11
CA LEU A 109 -13.60 11.60 -6.49
C LEU A 109 -13.13 12.47 -7.66
N ASP A 110 -11.83 12.78 -7.75
CA ASP A 110 -11.23 13.48 -8.89
C ASP A 110 -11.47 12.75 -10.23
N VAL A 111 -11.68 11.41 -10.23
CA VAL A 111 -11.81 10.59 -11.44
C VAL A 111 -13.26 10.48 -11.92
N TYR A 112 -14.21 10.31 -11.00
CA TYR A 112 -15.64 10.17 -11.35
C TYR A 112 -16.44 11.48 -11.21
N GLY A 113 -15.87 12.51 -10.60
CA GLY A 113 -16.52 13.79 -10.28
C GLY A 113 -17.18 13.79 -8.90
N GLU A 114 -17.31 14.98 -8.31
CA GLU A 114 -17.81 15.21 -6.94
C GLU A 114 -19.25 14.75 -6.70
N ASN A 115 -20.04 14.60 -7.77
CA ASN A 115 -21.43 14.18 -7.69
C ASN A 115 -21.59 12.67 -7.41
N MET A 116 -20.51 11.88 -7.47
CA MET A 116 -20.55 10.43 -7.31
C MET A 116 -20.21 10.01 -5.88
N LYS A 117 -21.07 9.19 -5.28
CA LYS A 117 -20.86 8.64 -3.94
C LYS A 117 -20.10 7.33 -4.01
N ILE A 118 -18.78 7.38 -3.81
CA ILE A 118 -17.95 6.20 -3.57
C ILE A 118 -18.00 5.89 -2.08
N SER A 119 -18.37 4.66 -1.68
CA SER A 119 -18.27 4.25 -0.28
C SER A 119 -16.87 3.70 0.01
N GLU A 120 -16.22 4.24 1.05
CA GLU A 120 -15.00 3.65 1.59
C GLU A 120 -15.38 2.64 2.67
N GLU A 121 -15.01 1.38 2.46
CA GLU A 121 -15.20 0.32 3.43
C GLU A 121 -13.86 -0.01 4.10
N GLU A 122 -13.88 -0.19 5.41
CA GLU A 122 -12.70 -0.55 6.19
C GLU A 122 -12.61 -2.08 6.29
N CYS A 123 -11.48 -2.64 5.91
CA CYS A 123 -11.24 -4.09 6.07
C CYS A 123 -11.41 -4.52 7.54
N LEU A 124 -12.19 -5.57 7.80
CA LEU A 124 -12.46 -6.07 9.17
C LEU A 124 -11.18 -6.35 9.97
N ASN A 125 -10.13 -6.84 9.32
CA ASN A 125 -8.83 -7.10 9.95
C ASN A 125 -8.11 -5.83 10.44
N HIS A 126 -8.54 -4.65 9.98
CA HIS A 126 -8.02 -3.36 10.43
C HIS A 126 -8.65 -2.91 11.76
N VAL A 127 -9.90 -3.31 12.03
CA VAL A 127 -10.63 -2.90 13.23
C VAL A 127 -9.90 -3.32 14.52
N PRO A 128 -9.43 -4.58 14.69
CA PRO A 128 -8.63 -4.97 15.84
C PRO A 128 -7.29 -4.23 15.94
N LYS A 129 -6.63 -3.94 14.81
CA LYS A 129 -5.35 -3.20 14.79
C LYS A 129 -5.52 -1.77 15.28
N ARG A 130 -6.57 -1.08 14.80
CA ARG A 130 -6.90 0.28 15.24
C ARG A 130 -7.25 0.32 16.72
N LEU A 131 -8.06 -0.63 17.18
CA LEU A 131 -8.40 -0.77 18.60
C LEU A 131 -7.14 -1.01 19.46
N GLY A 132 -6.26 -1.92 19.03
CA GLY A 132 -5.00 -2.20 19.71
C GLY A 132 -4.09 -0.97 19.80
N THR A 133 -4.00 -0.18 18.72
CA THR A 133 -3.23 1.07 18.72
C THR A 133 -3.86 2.11 19.65
N GLY A 134 -5.18 2.26 19.63
CA GLY A 134 -5.90 3.16 20.54
C GLY A 134 -5.67 2.81 22.01
N LEU A 135 -5.74 1.51 22.35
CA LEU A 135 -5.45 1.00 23.69
C LEU A 135 -4.00 1.30 24.11
N ARG A 136 -3.02 1.00 23.25
CA ARG A 136 -1.60 1.30 23.52
C ARG A 136 -1.37 2.80 23.75
N ASN A 137 -2.03 3.66 22.97
CA ASN A 137 -1.92 5.11 23.13
C ASN A 137 -2.50 5.58 24.46
N LYS A 138 -3.65 5.03 24.90
CA LYS A 138 -4.20 5.35 26.22
C LYS A 138 -3.35 4.83 27.37
N VAL A 139 -2.77 3.63 27.25
CA VAL A 139 -1.80 3.14 28.25
C VAL A 139 -0.60 4.07 28.35
N LYS A 140 -0.06 4.55 27.21
CA LYS A 140 1.03 5.54 27.19
C LYS A 140 0.63 6.86 27.85
N GLU A 141 -0.55 7.40 27.53
CA GLU A 141 -1.06 8.63 28.13
C GLU A 141 -1.24 8.50 29.65
N CYS A 142 -1.83 7.40 30.12
CA CYS A 142 -2.03 7.19 31.54
C CYS A 142 -0.70 6.98 32.28
N ARG A 143 0.26 6.27 31.66
CA ARG A 143 1.62 6.15 32.20
C ARG A 143 2.30 7.51 32.35
N SER A 144 2.10 8.43 31.40
CA SER A 144 2.62 9.80 31.50
C SER A 144 1.99 10.62 32.63
N LYS A 145 0.78 10.24 33.06
CA LYS A 145 0.04 10.84 34.19
C LYS A 145 0.26 10.10 35.52
N GLY A 146 1.20 9.14 35.57
CA GLY A 146 1.48 8.34 36.77
C GLY A 146 0.46 7.24 37.06
N VAL A 147 -0.50 6.99 36.17
CA VAL A 147 -1.53 5.95 36.32
C VAL A 147 -1.14 4.72 35.50
N ILE A 148 -0.93 3.58 36.17
CA ILE A 148 -0.64 2.31 35.49
C ILE A 148 -1.96 1.63 35.12
N ILE A 149 -2.21 1.46 33.83
CA ILE A 149 -3.35 0.70 33.31
C ILE A 149 -2.80 -0.56 32.63
N GLY A 150 -3.20 -1.73 33.15
CA GLY A 150 -2.72 -3.04 32.70
C GLY A 150 -1.63 -3.63 33.60
N GLY A 151 -1.91 -4.80 34.16
CA GLY A 151 -0.99 -5.60 34.98
C GLY A 151 -0.99 -7.07 34.55
N ARG A 152 -0.04 -7.86 35.07
CA ARG A 152 0.09 -9.32 34.84
C ARG A 152 -1.13 -10.08 35.38
N LYS A 153 -2.23 -10.08 34.62
CA LYS A 153 -3.32 -11.06 34.71
C LYS A 153 -3.70 -11.41 33.26
N ASP A 154 -4.30 -12.58 33.05
CA ASP A 154 -4.64 -13.08 31.71
C ASP A 154 -5.30 -12.00 30.85
N GLY A 155 -4.81 -11.83 29.61
CA GLY A 155 -5.25 -10.76 28.68
C GLY A 155 -4.25 -9.60 28.47
N SER A 156 -3.02 -9.68 28.97
CA SER A 156 -1.99 -8.66 28.73
C SER A 156 -1.51 -8.64 27.26
N LEU A 157 -1.77 -7.53 26.56
CA LEU A 157 -1.28 -7.24 25.21
C LEU A 157 0.22 -6.92 25.24
N LYS A 158 1.07 -7.94 25.14
CA LYS A 158 2.51 -7.73 24.89
C LYS A 158 2.78 -7.57 23.41
N GLU A 159 3.77 -6.74 23.07
CA GLU A 159 4.37 -6.65 21.75
C GLU A 159 4.87 -8.02 21.31
N SER A 160 4.37 -8.53 20.19
CA SER A 160 5.03 -9.59 19.44
C SER A 160 6.06 -8.93 18.53
N SER A 161 7.33 -9.23 18.83
CA SER A 161 8.53 -8.89 18.07
C SER A 161 8.47 -9.36 16.63
#